data_AF-A0A3B8T6G1-F1
#
_entry.id   AF-A0A3B8T6G1-F1
#
_cell.length_a   1.000
_cell.length_b   1.000
_cell.length_c   1.000
_cell.angle_alpha   90.00
_cell.angle_beta   90.00
_cell.angle_gamma   90.00
#
_symmetry.space_group_name_H-M   'P 1'
#
loop_
_entity.id
_entity.type
_entity.pdbx_description
1 polymer ?
#
loop_
_entity_poly.entity_id
_entity_poly.type
_entity_poly.pdbx_seq_one_letter_code
_entity_poly.pdbx_strand_id
1 'polypeptide(L)'
;MTNYDTLNQQALALLGDEPDLVANLANISSLLFNELSDINWAGFYLYKDAQLVLGPFQGRPACIRIPMGKGVCGTAAQTLTIQR
;
A
#
# COMPACT_ATOMS: atom_id res chain seq x y z
N MET A 1 -10.47 12.34 -13.74
CA MET A 1 -9.20 12.66 -13.07
C MET A 1 -9.41 12.43 -11.59
N THR A 2 -8.59 11.61 -10.93
CA THR A 2 -8.76 11.32 -9.50
C THR A 2 -8.64 12.60 -8.68
N ASN A 3 -9.61 12.85 -7.81
CA ASN A 3 -9.54 13.94 -6.84
C ASN A 3 -8.85 13.44 -5.56
N TYR A 4 -7.57 13.76 -5.43
CA TYR A 4 -6.77 13.33 -4.28
C TYR A 4 -7.21 13.95 -2.95
N ASP A 5 -7.83 15.12 -2.95
CA ASP A 5 -8.33 15.75 -1.72
C ASP A 5 -9.50 14.95 -1.15
N THR A 6 -10.46 14.58 -2.00
CA THR A 6 -11.57 13.71 -1.62
C THR A 6 -11.09 12.33 -1.19
N LEU A 7 -10.14 11.74 -1.94
CA LEU A 7 -9.55 10.45 -1.59
C LEU A 7 -8.90 10.47 -0.20
N ASN A 8 -8.17 11.53 0.13
CA ASN A 8 -7.54 11.70 1.44
C ASN A 8 -8.59 11.83 2.56
N GLN A 9 -9.69 12.58 2.31
CA GLN A 9 -10.79 12.69 3.28
C GLN A 9 -11.47 11.34 3.53
N GLN A 10 -11.72 10.55 2.48
CA GLN A 10 -12.27 9.21 2.60
C GLN A 10 -11.32 8.27 3.37
N ALA A 11 -10.02 8.33 3.08
CA ALA A 11 -9.01 7.55 3.79
C ALA A 11 -9.01 7.86 5.30
N LEU A 12 -8.99 9.14 5.68
CA LEU A 12 -9.04 9.56 7.08
C LEU A 12 -10.34 9.09 7.77
N ALA A 13 -11.47 9.17 7.08
CA ALA A 13 -12.74 8.70 7.61
C ALA A 13 -12.79 7.18 7.82
N LEU A 14 -12.16 6.40 6.93
CA LEU A 14 -12.06 4.94 7.06
C LEU A 14 -11.15 4.49 8.21
N LEU A 15 -10.08 5.25 8.46
CA LEU A 15 -9.17 4.97 9.59
C LEU A 15 -9.84 5.28 10.93
N GLY A 16 -10.56 6.42 11.01
CA GLY A 16 -11.30 6.81 12.21
C GLY A 16 -10.49 6.64 13.50
N ASP A 17 -11.09 5.96 14.47
CA ASP A 17 -10.46 5.57 15.74
C ASP A 17 -10.04 4.09 15.78
N GLU A 18 -10.00 3.39 14.64
CA GLU A 18 -9.72 1.95 14.58
C GLU A 18 -8.21 1.66 14.81
N PRO A 19 -7.82 0.93 15.87
CA PRO A 19 -6.41 0.61 16.13
C PRO A 19 -5.87 -0.57 15.33
N ASP A 20 -6.71 -1.42 14.74
CA ASP A 20 -6.25 -2.62 14.03
C ASP A 20 -5.57 -2.27 12.70
N LEU A 21 -4.26 -2.53 12.66
CA LEU A 21 -3.43 -2.24 11.50
C LEU A 21 -3.90 -3.00 10.25
N VAL A 22 -4.30 -4.27 10.38
CA VAL A 22 -4.66 -5.09 9.22
C VAL A 22 -5.98 -4.61 8.62
N ALA A 23 -6.98 -4.31 9.45
CA ALA A 23 -8.26 -3.74 9.03
C ALA A 23 -8.05 -2.41 8.28
N ASN A 24 -7.21 -1.52 8.84
CA ASN A 24 -6.88 -0.25 8.23
C ASN A 24 -6.18 -0.40 6.88
N LEU A 25 -5.12 -1.22 6.79
CA LEU A 25 -4.41 -1.45 5.53
C LEU A 25 -5.32 -2.12 4.48
N ALA A 26 -6.21 -3.03 4.89
CA ALA A 26 -7.18 -3.65 4.00
C ALA A 26 -8.15 -2.60 3.43
N ASN A 27 -8.74 -1.74 4.27
CA ASN A 27 -9.64 -0.68 3.84
C ASN A 27 -8.95 0.34 2.93
N ILE A 28 -7.74 0.79 3.28
CA ILE A 28 -7.01 1.74 2.43
C ILE A 28 -6.64 1.11 1.08
N SER A 29 -6.19 -0.15 1.05
CA SER A 29 -5.90 -0.82 -0.23
C SER A 29 -7.14 -0.92 -1.13
N SER A 30 -8.31 -1.19 -0.52
CA SER A 30 -9.60 -1.21 -1.22
C SER A 30 -9.97 0.15 -1.77
N LEU A 31 -9.90 1.21 -0.95
CA LEU A 31 -10.19 2.58 -1.37
C LEU A 31 -9.31 2.99 -2.56
N LEU A 32 -7.99 2.81 -2.44
CA LEU A 32 -7.04 3.19 -3.50
C LEU A 32 -7.32 2.44 -4.81
N PHE A 33 -7.60 1.14 -4.75
CA PHE A 33 -7.86 0.32 -5.92
C PHE A 33 -9.12 0.71 -6.69
N ASN A 34 -10.17 1.16 -5.98
CA ASN A 34 -11.43 1.54 -6.61
C ASN A 34 -11.45 3.00 -7.10
N GLU A 35 -10.70 3.90 -6.47
CA GLU A 35 -10.70 5.34 -6.80
C GLU A 35 -9.61 5.76 -7.80
N LEU A 36 -8.54 4.96 -7.95
CA LEU A 36 -7.48 5.20 -8.94
C LEU A 36 -7.79 4.44 -10.23
N SER A 37 -8.07 5.18 -11.31
CA SER A 37 -8.56 4.61 -12.57
C SER A 37 -7.49 3.92 -13.44
N ASP A 38 -6.20 4.16 -13.18
CA ASP A 38 -5.09 3.67 -14.03
C ASP A 38 -4.05 2.90 -13.21
N ILE A 39 -4.54 1.94 -12.43
CA ILE A 39 -3.71 1.00 -11.68
C ILE A 39 -4.25 -0.42 -11.84
N ASN A 40 -3.36 -1.39 -11.70
CA ASN A 40 -3.72 -2.82 -11.69
C ASN A 40 -3.42 -3.49 -10.34
N TRP A 41 -2.83 -2.74 -9.40
CA TRP A 41 -2.42 -3.22 -8.10
C TRP A 41 -2.30 -2.04 -7.12
N ALA A 42 -2.83 -2.19 -5.90
CA ALA A 42 -2.65 -1.26 -4.80
C ALA A 42 -2.57 -2.03 -3.47
N GLY A 43 -1.61 -1.70 -2.62
CA GLY A 43 -1.43 -2.41 -1.37
C GLY A 43 -0.11 -2.08 -0.67
N PHE A 44 0.21 -2.91 0.31
CA PHE A 44 1.30 -2.63 1.24
C PHE A 44 2.28 -3.78 1.34
N TYR A 45 3.54 -3.44 1.57
CA TYR A 45 4.55 -4.36 2.10
C TYR A 45 5.00 -3.86 3.47
N LEU A 46 5.08 -4.78 4.43
CA LEU A 46 5.48 -4.50 5.81
C LEU A 46 6.91 -4.97 6.04
N TYR A 47 7.71 -4.15 6.72
CA TYR A 47 9.07 -4.53 7.08
C TYR A 47 9.08 -5.54 8.22
N LYS A 48 9.55 -6.76 7.96
CA LYS A 48 9.67 -7.86 8.92
C LYS A 48 10.93 -8.67 8.61
N ASP A 49 11.69 -9.03 9.65
CA ASP A 49 12.90 -9.86 9.52
C ASP A 49 13.90 -9.36 8.46
N ALA A 50 14.19 -8.06 8.47
CA ALA A 50 15.08 -7.39 7.51
C ALA A 50 14.64 -7.46 6.02
N GLN A 51 13.36 -7.73 5.77
CA GLN A 51 12.78 -7.83 4.44
C GLN A 51 11.42 -7.15 4.39
N LEU A 52 10.92 -6.90 3.18
CA LEU A 52 9.53 -6.53 2.95
C LEU A 52 8.69 -7.80 2.80
N VAL A 53 7.58 -7.89 3.53
CA VAL A 53 6.61 -9.00 3.48
C VAL A 53 5.26 -8.46 3.03
N LEU A 54 4.61 -9.14 2.08
CA LEU A 54 3.33 -8.75 1.53
C LEU A 54 2.27 -8.59 2.64
N GLY A 55 1.65 -7.43 2.69
CA GLY A 55 0.51 -7.10 3.55
C GLY A 55 -0.80 -7.08 2.75
N PRO A 56 -1.88 -6.47 3.28
CA PRO A 56 -3.14 -6.31 2.55
C PRO A 56 -2.97 -5.55 1.22
N PHE A 57 -3.66 -6.02 0.19
CA PHE A 57 -3.60 -5.46 -1.16
C PHE A 57 -4.85 -5.82 -1.96
N GLN A 58 -5.02 -5.14 -3.09
CA GLN A 58 -5.99 -5.44 -4.15
C GLN A 58 -5.24 -5.63 -5.47
N GLY A 59 -5.64 -6.66 -6.23
CA GLY A 59 -5.04 -7.01 -7.51
C GLY A 59 -4.69 -8.49 -7.62
N ARG A 60 -3.90 -8.85 -8.63
CA ARG A 60 -3.44 -10.23 -8.82
C ARG A 60 -2.42 -10.64 -7.73
N PRO A 61 -2.26 -11.95 -7.45
CA PRO A 61 -1.24 -12.45 -6.53
C PRO A 61 0.16 -11.88 -6.83
N ALA A 62 0.91 -11.55 -5.77
CA ALA A 62 2.20 -10.87 -5.84
C ALA A 62 3.29 -11.61 -5.03
N CYS A 63 4.55 -11.17 -5.16
CA CYS A 63 5.68 -11.72 -4.42
C CYS A 63 5.47 -11.60 -2.90
N ILE A 64 5.62 -12.70 -2.16
CA ILE A 64 5.39 -12.68 -0.70
C ILE A 64 6.52 -11.94 0.04
N ARG A 65 7.77 -12.07 -0.41
CA ARG A 65 8.95 -11.44 0.22
C ARG A 65 9.79 -10.69 -0.81
N ILE A 66 10.25 -9.50 -0.44
CA ILE A 66 11.15 -8.67 -1.25
C ILE A 66 12.36 -8.26 -0.39
N PRO A 67 13.60 -8.59 -0.79
CA PRO A 67 14.81 -8.10 -0.11
C PRO A 67 14.99 -6.59 -0.25
N MET A 68 15.61 -5.96 0.74
CA MET A 68 15.98 -4.54 0.68
C MET A 68 16.90 -4.27 -0.53
N GLY A 69 16.64 -3.18 -1.25
CA GLY A 69 17.38 -2.79 -2.46
C GLY A 69 17.07 -3.64 -3.71
N LYS A 70 16.08 -4.55 -3.68
CA LYS A 70 15.70 -5.38 -4.83
C LYS A 70 14.35 -4.96 -5.42
N GLY A 71 14.36 -4.67 -6.72
CA GLY A 71 13.18 -4.19 -7.44
C GLY A 71 12.69 -2.83 -6.92
N VAL A 72 11.59 -2.34 -7.50
CA VAL A 72 11.06 -1.01 -7.19
C VAL A 72 10.73 -0.84 -5.69
N CYS A 73 10.00 -1.80 -5.12
CA CYS A 73 9.61 -1.76 -3.70
C CYS A 73 10.83 -1.88 -2.75
N GLY A 74 11.75 -2.80 -3.03
CA GLY A 74 12.93 -2.99 -2.18
C GLY A 74 13.87 -1.79 -2.23
N THR A 75 14.05 -1.16 -3.40
CA THR A 75 14.83 0.08 -3.53
C THR A 75 14.16 1.21 -2.77
N ALA A 76 12.84 1.41 -2.91
CA ALA A 76 12.10 2.45 -2.17
C ALA A 76 12.29 2.34 -0.66
N ALA A 77 12.20 1.12 -0.12
CA ALA A 77 12.39 0.86 1.29
C ALA A 77 13.85 1.06 1.77
N GLN A 78 14.84 0.83 0.90
CA GLN A 78 16.25 1.03 1.24
C GLN A 78 16.65 2.51 1.18
N THR A 79 16.18 3.25 0.18
CA THR A 79 16.56 4.65 -0.05
C THR A 79 15.66 5.65 0.65
N LEU A 80 14.50 5.21 1.15
CA LEU A 80 13.45 6.06 1.73
C LEU A 80 12.96 7.15 0.76
N THR A 81 12.94 6.82 -0.53
CA THR A 81 12.50 7.74 -1.59
C THR A 81 11.53 7.06 -2.55
N ILE A 82 10.63 7.86 -3.15
CA ILE A 82 9.68 7.40 -4.15
C ILE A 82 10.45 6.85 -5.36
N GLN A 83 10.09 5.65 -5.80
CA GLN A 83 10.60 5.02 -7.02
C GLN A 83 9.50 5.01 -8.09
N ARG A 84 9.90 5.00 -9.36
CA ARG A 84 9.00 4.96 -10.53
C ARG A 84 9.50 3.93 -11.53
#